data_AF-A0A327L1B9-F1
#
_entry.id   AF-A0A327L1B9-F1
#
_cell.length_a   1.000
_cell.length_b   1.000
_cell.length_c   1.000
_cell.angle_alpha   90.00
_cell.angle_beta   90.00
_cell.angle_gamma   90.00
#
_symmetry.space_group_name_H-M   'P 1'
#
loop_
_entity.id
_entity.type
_entity.pdbx_description
1 polymer ?
#
loop_
_entity_poly.entity_id
_entity_poly.type
_entity_poly.pdbx_seq_one_letter_code
_entity_poly.pdbx_strand_id
1 'polypeptide(L)'
;TRDEARAAAEEAAASLEELEPTDKLEADLADLRTRAGSERAAQAEARAAAQALAREIDLTTRRLTTVTGDIQAWRTRKDGAGAQIETLAARLAEAEQERDELSDAPAQFALKRRALIGEVEAAEAERRAAGDALAAAETAQKETDRAANAARDAMANAREQAVRAEERFEAAKRRLADVAREIHEVLEVEPSALLALAELAPEAALPDLAAVEEKLDRLRRERERLGAVNLRADDELREIEQQHTTLTSEREDLVAAIKRLRQGIQSLNKEARDRLVASFQIVNEHFKRLFASLFGGGTAELQLTESDDPLEAGLDILAKPPGKKPATLSLLSGGEQALTAMALIFAVFLTNPAPICVLDEVDAPLDDHNVDRFCDLLTEMTKSTDTRFVVITHNPITMARMNRLFGVTMAERGVSQLVSVDLEAAEKIIDQAVA
;
A
#
# COMPACT_ATOMS: atom_id res chain seq x y z
N THR A 1 -0.55 -29.01 245.11
CA THR A 1 -0.87 -30.19 245.96
C THR A 1 -2.33 -30.53 245.74
N ARG A 2 -2.65 -31.83 245.83
CA ARG A 2 -3.93 -32.58 245.71
C ARG A 2 -5.29 -31.86 245.54
N ASP A 3 -5.47 -30.64 246.05
CA ASP A 3 -6.71 -29.85 245.92
C ASP A 3 -6.90 -29.26 244.51
N GLU A 4 -5.82 -28.92 243.80
CA GLU A 4 -5.92 -28.38 242.42
C GLU A 4 -6.34 -29.44 241.37
N ALA A 5 -6.04 -30.71 241.61
CA ALA A 5 -6.40 -31.79 240.68
C ALA A 5 -7.87 -32.21 240.80
N ARG A 6 -8.52 -31.94 241.94
CA ARG A 6 -9.93 -32.31 242.17
C ARG A 6 -10.88 -31.26 241.60
N ALA A 7 -10.52 -29.98 241.70
CA ALA A 7 -11.25 -28.89 241.07
C ALA A 7 -11.23 -28.97 239.53
N ALA A 8 -10.09 -29.29 238.93
CA ALA A 8 -9.98 -29.43 237.48
C ALA A 8 -10.79 -30.62 236.91
N ALA A 9 -11.05 -31.66 237.71
CA ALA A 9 -11.87 -32.79 237.29
C ALA A 9 -13.37 -32.47 237.32
N GLU A 10 -13.84 -31.69 238.30
CA GLU A 10 -15.25 -31.26 238.39
C GLU A 10 -15.61 -30.22 237.32
N GLU A 11 -14.69 -29.34 236.96
CA GLU A 11 -14.89 -28.33 235.90
C GLU A 11 -14.88 -28.95 234.49
N ALA A 12 -14.05 -29.97 234.25
CA ALA A 12 -14.04 -30.72 232.98
C ALA A 12 -15.27 -31.63 232.81
N ALA A 13 -15.86 -32.11 233.91
CA ALA A 13 -17.09 -32.92 233.88
C ALA A 13 -18.33 -32.06 233.58
N ALA A 14 -18.44 -30.87 234.20
CA ALA A 14 -19.53 -29.94 233.94
C ALA A 14 -19.53 -29.41 232.49
N SER A 15 -18.34 -29.21 231.90
CA SER A 15 -18.20 -28.78 230.50
C SER A 15 -18.53 -29.89 229.48
N LEU A 16 -18.55 -31.16 229.91
CA LEU A 16 -18.91 -32.30 229.05
C LEU A 16 -20.44 -32.51 228.99
N GLU A 17 -21.18 -32.05 230.01
CA GLU A 17 -22.64 -32.15 230.10
C GLU A 17 -23.38 -31.03 229.33
N GLU A 18 -22.69 -29.94 228.98
CA GLU A 18 -23.23 -28.82 228.18
C GLU A 18 -23.08 -28.99 226.65
N LEU A 19 -22.51 -30.10 226.17
CA LEU A 19 -22.34 -30.36 224.73
C LEU A 19 -23.55 -31.10 224.13
N GLU A 20 -24.11 -30.58 223.04
CA GLU A 20 -25.19 -31.25 222.29
C GLU A 20 -24.73 -32.61 221.70
N PRO A 21 -25.60 -33.62 221.65
CA PRO A 21 -25.26 -34.96 221.19
C PRO A 21 -24.93 -35.00 219.69
N THR A 22 -23.78 -35.61 219.36
CA THR A 22 -23.15 -35.73 218.03
C THR A 22 -24.05 -36.38 216.97
N ASP A 23 -25.03 -37.20 217.38
CA ASP A 23 -25.91 -37.96 216.48
C ASP A 23 -26.86 -37.08 215.66
N LYS A 24 -27.23 -35.89 216.15
CA LYS A 24 -28.12 -34.96 215.42
C LYS A 24 -27.41 -34.29 214.24
N LEU A 25 -26.15 -33.92 214.39
CA LEU A 25 -25.38 -33.22 213.35
C LEU A 25 -24.98 -34.13 212.18
N GLU A 26 -24.76 -35.43 212.42
CA GLU A 26 -24.48 -36.39 211.34
C GLU A 26 -25.71 -36.69 210.47
N ALA A 27 -26.92 -36.69 211.07
CA ALA A 27 -28.16 -36.90 210.34
C ALA A 27 -28.49 -35.76 209.36
N ASP A 28 -28.33 -34.49 209.79
CA ASP A 28 -28.60 -33.32 208.95
C ASP A 28 -27.63 -33.22 207.75
N LEU A 29 -26.38 -33.64 207.96
CA LEU A 29 -25.36 -33.62 206.90
C LEU A 29 -25.58 -34.73 205.86
N ALA A 30 -26.15 -35.86 206.26
CA ALA A 30 -26.58 -36.92 205.35
C ALA A 30 -27.78 -36.48 204.49
N ASP A 31 -28.77 -35.79 205.07
CA ASP A 31 -29.94 -35.33 204.35
C ASP A 31 -29.60 -34.27 203.28
N LEU A 32 -28.74 -33.29 203.64
CA LEU A 32 -28.26 -32.27 202.71
C LEU A 32 -27.46 -32.85 201.53
N ARG A 33 -26.64 -33.89 201.76
CA ARG A 33 -25.92 -34.60 200.68
C ARG A 33 -26.88 -35.31 199.73
N THR A 34 -27.96 -35.89 200.26
CA THR A 34 -28.96 -36.61 199.48
C THR A 34 -29.75 -35.64 198.59
N ARG A 35 -30.15 -34.47 199.15
CA ARG A 35 -30.77 -33.38 198.39
C ARG A 35 -29.86 -32.84 197.29
N ALA A 36 -28.60 -32.55 197.59
CA ALA A 36 -27.64 -32.06 196.59
C ALA A 36 -27.40 -33.07 195.45
N GLY A 37 -27.43 -34.37 195.74
CA GLY A 37 -27.38 -35.44 194.73
C GLY A 37 -28.61 -35.43 193.81
N SER A 38 -29.80 -35.26 194.39
CA SER A 38 -31.07 -35.23 193.63
C SER A 38 -31.16 -34.04 192.67
N GLU A 39 -30.75 -32.85 193.09
CA GLU A 39 -30.82 -31.65 192.23
C GLU A 39 -29.80 -31.71 191.08
N ARG A 40 -28.60 -32.27 191.31
CA ARG A 40 -27.62 -32.47 190.24
C ARG A 40 -28.11 -33.47 189.19
N ALA A 41 -28.82 -34.52 189.59
CA ALA A 41 -29.41 -35.48 188.66
C ALA A 41 -30.50 -34.81 187.80
N ALA A 42 -31.39 -34.02 188.40
CA ALA A 42 -32.43 -33.28 187.70
C ALA A 42 -31.86 -32.27 186.68
N GLN A 43 -30.78 -31.56 187.03
CA GLN A 43 -30.09 -30.65 186.12
C GLN A 43 -29.50 -31.38 184.91
N ALA A 44 -28.85 -32.54 185.13
CA ALA A 44 -28.25 -33.33 184.06
C ALA A 44 -29.33 -33.86 183.08
N GLU A 45 -30.46 -34.30 183.61
CA GLU A 45 -31.60 -34.78 182.81
C GLU A 45 -32.22 -33.68 181.95
N ALA A 46 -32.49 -32.50 182.53
CA ALA A 46 -33.01 -31.35 181.79
C ALA A 46 -32.05 -30.89 180.68
N ARG A 47 -30.74 -30.91 180.94
CA ARG A 47 -29.71 -30.53 179.96
C ARG A 47 -29.62 -31.56 178.81
N ALA A 48 -29.75 -32.85 179.11
CA ALA A 48 -29.79 -33.90 178.10
C ALA A 48 -31.04 -33.79 177.20
N ALA A 49 -32.20 -33.49 177.79
CA ALA A 49 -33.45 -33.27 177.05
C ALA A 49 -33.34 -32.07 176.10
N ALA A 50 -32.80 -30.93 176.56
CA ALA A 50 -32.59 -29.75 175.72
C ALA A 50 -31.64 -30.03 174.54
N GLN A 51 -30.56 -30.78 174.78
CA GLN A 51 -29.64 -31.18 173.70
C GLN A 51 -30.28 -32.16 172.71
N ALA A 52 -31.17 -33.04 173.15
CA ALA A 52 -31.91 -33.93 172.26
C ALA A 52 -32.86 -33.14 171.33
N LEU A 53 -33.63 -32.20 171.89
CA LEU A 53 -34.49 -31.30 171.12
C LEU A 53 -33.71 -30.44 170.13
N ALA A 54 -32.57 -29.88 170.53
CA ALA A 54 -31.74 -29.08 169.61
C ALA A 54 -31.22 -29.90 168.41
N ARG A 55 -30.83 -31.16 168.63
CA ARG A 55 -30.43 -32.06 167.54
C ARG A 55 -31.60 -32.40 166.62
N GLU A 56 -32.79 -32.61 167.18
CA GLU A 56 -33.99 -32.90 166.40
C GLU A 56 -34.41 -31.71 165.52
N ILE A 57 -34.31 -30.48 166.05
CA ILE A 57 -34.54 -29.24 165.28
C ILE A 57 -33.55 -29.11 164.14
N ASP A 58 -32.25 -29.33 164.36
CA ASP A 58 -31.24 -29.24 163.29
C ASP A 58 -31.49 -30.29 162.18
N LEU A 59 -31.85 -31.52 162.58
CA LEU A 59 -32.13 -32.61 161.63
C LEU A 59 -33.40 -32.36 160.81
N THR A 60 -34.48 -31.87 161.45
CA THR A 60 -35.71 -31.48 160.75
C THR A 60 -35.50 -30.26 159.86
N THR A 61 -34.72 -29.27 160.31
CA THR A 61 -34.36 -28.10 159.50
C THR A 61 -33.61 -28.52 158.24
N ARG A 62 -32.56 -29.33 158.37
CA ARG A 62 -31.80 -29.84 157.21
C ARG A 62 -32.69 -30.61 156.24
N ARG A 63 -33.60 -31.45 156.76
CA ARG A 63 -34.55 -32.20 155.93
C ARG A 63 -35.51 -31.27 155.18
N LEU A 64 -35.99 -30.21 155.83
CA LEU A 64 -36.83 -29.19 155.20
C LEU A 64 -36.07 -28.48 154.06
N THR A 65 -34.80 -28.14 154.26
CA THR A 65 -33.97 -27.50 153.22
C THR A 65 -33.79 -28.41 152.02
N THR A 66 -33.49 -29.70 152.23
CA THR A 66 -33.36 -30.68 151.13
C THR A 66 -34.67 -30.83 150.35
N VAL A 67 -35.79 -31.04 151.04
CA VAL A 67 -37.11 -31.19 150.38
C VAL A 67 -37.49 -29.93 149.61
N THR A 68 -37.19 -28.75 150.15
CA THR A 68 -37.46 -27.49 149.46
C THR A 68 -36.61 -27.36 148.20
N GLY A 69 -35.33 -27.76 148.26
CA GLY A 69 -34.44 -27.82 147.10
C GLY A 69 -34.94 -28.79 146.03
N ASP A 70 -35.37 -29.99 146.42
CA ASP A 70 -35.92 -30.99 145.50
C ASP A 70 -37.20 -30.48 144.83
N ILE A 71 -38.12 -29.85 145.57
CA ILE A 71 -39.34 -29.26 145.01
C ILE A 71 -39.00 -28.19 143.97
N GLN A 72 -38.02 -27.33 144.24
CA GLN A 72 -37.56 -26.33 143.28
C GLN A 72 -36.96 -26.98 142.03
N ALA A 73 -36.10 -27.99 142.19
CA ALA A 73 -35.50 -28.70 141.07
C ALA A 73 -36.55 -29.38 140.16
N TRP A 74 -37.58 -30.00 140.75
CA TRP A 74 -38.68 -30.62 140.00
C TRP A 74 -39.57 -29.59 139.29
N ARG A 75 -39.80 -28.42 139.88
CA ARG A 75 -40.51 -27.32 139.21
C ARG A 75 -39.74 -26.83 137.99
N THR A 76 -38.45 -26.53 138.13
CA THR A 76 -37.61 -26.10 137.00
C THR A 76 -37.58 -27.14 135.88
N ARG A 77 -37.53 -28.44 136.20
CA ARG A 77 -37.62 -29.51 135.19
C ARG A 77 -38.96 -29.56 134.48
N LYS A 78 -40.07 -29.42 135.21
CA LYS A 78 -41.42 -29.39 134.62
C LYS A 78 -41.57 -28.20 133.67
N ASP A 79 -41.13 -27.02 134.10
CA ASP A 79 -41.23 -25.79 133.31
C ASP A 79 -40.34 -25.88 132.06
N GLY A 80 -39.12 -26.40 132.20
CA GLY A 80 -38.22 -26.66 131.07
C GLY A 80 -38.77 -27.67 130.06
N ALA A 81 -39.39 -28.76 130.52
CA ALA A 81 -40.05 -29.72 129.64
C ALA A 81 -41.28 -29.12 128.95
N GLY A 82 -42.05 -28.28 129.64
CA GLY A 82 -43.17 -27.54 129.08
C GLY A 82 -42.75 -26.64 127.92
N ALA A 83 -41.70 -25.83 128.12
CA ALA A 83 -41.14 -24.97 127.08
C ALA A 83 -40.61 -25.77 125.87
N GLN A 84 -40.02 -26.95 126.10
CA GLN A 84 -39.55 -27.83 125.05
C GLN A 84 -40.72 -28.39 124.20
N ILE A 85 -41.82 -28.77 124.85
CA ILE A 85 -43.03 -29.27 124.17
C ILE A 85 -43.65 -28.17 123.30
N GLU A 86 -43.77 -26.95 123.83
CA GLU A 86 -44.28 -25.80 123.06
C GLU A 86 -43.41 -25.51 121.83
N THR A 87 -42.09 -25.56 121.98
CA THR A 87 -41.14 -25.37 120.86
C THR A 87 -41.30 -26.45 119.78
N LEU A 88 -41.44 -27.72 120.19
CA LEU A 88 -41.63 -28.83 119.25
C LEU A 88 -43.00 -28.79 118.57
N ALA A 89 -44.05 -28.39 119.28
CA ALA A 89 -45.39 -28.21 118.72
C ALA A 89 -45.40 -27.11 117.65
N ALA A 90 -44.73 -25.99 117.91
CA ALA A 90 -44.59 -24.91 116.92
C ALA A 90 -43.84 -25.38 115.67
N ARG A 91 -42.73 -26.12 115.84
CA ARG A 91 -41.97 -26.68 114.70
C ARG A 91 -42.75 -27.71 113.90
N LEU A 92 -43.57 -28.53 114.56
CA LEU A 92 -44.42 -29.50 113.88
C LEU A 92 -45.47 -28.78 113.02
N ALA A 93 -46.11 -27.75 113.57
CA ALA A 93 -47.09 -26.95 112.82
C ALA A 93 -46.47 -26.25 111.60
N GLU A 94 -45.26 -25.69 111.74
CA GLU A 94 -44.51 -25.09 110.62
C GLU A 94 -44.20 -26.11 109.52
N ALA A 95 -43.70 -27.29 109.90
CA ALA A 95 -43.40 -28.37 108.97
C ALA A 95 -44.65 -28.96 108.30
N GLU A 96 -45.78 -29.03 109.01
CA GLU A 96 -47.06 -29.45 108.43
C GLU A 96 -47.58 -28.44 107.41
N GLN A 97 -47.47 -27.14 107.70
CA GLN A 97 -47.83 -26.09 106.76
C GLN A 97 -46.95 -26.13 105.50
N GLU A 98 -45.62 -26.26 105.65
CA GLU A 98 -44.69 -26.34 104.52
C GLU A 98 -44.96 -27.57 103.64
N ARG A 99 -45.26 -28.72 104.26
CA ARG A 99 -45.66 -29.94 103.54
C ARG A 99 -46.93 -29.73 102.74
N ASP A 100 -47.94 -29.10 103.34
CA ASP A 100 -49.23 -28.89 102.68
C ASP A 100 -49.09 -27.89 101.52
N GLU A 101 -48.29 -26.83 101.67
CA GLU A 101 -47.95 -25.89 100.58
C GLU A 101 -47.21 -26.58 99.41
N LEU A 102 -46.31 -27.51 99.71
CA LEU A 102 -45.51 -28.22 98.70
C LEU A 102 -46.21 -29.44 98.08
N SER A 103 -47.32 -29.90 98.67
CA SER A 103 -48.01 -31.13 98.25
C SER A 103 -48.49 -31.09 96.78
N ASP A 104 -48.90 -29.91 96.30
CA ASP A 104 -49.39 -29.70 94.93
C ASP A 104 -48.30 -29.35 93.91
N ALA A 105 -47.08 -29.01 94.35
CA ALA A 105 -46.00 -28.59 93.46
C ALA A 105 -45.62 -29.65 92.40
N PRO A 106 -45.53 -30.96 92.70
CA PRO A 106 -45.23 -31.99 91.70
C PRO A 106 -46.27 -32.05 90.57
N ALA A 107 -47.56 -31.89 90.89
CA ALA A 107 -48.64 -31.90 89.90
C ALA A 107 -48.55 -30.67 88.98
N GLN A 108 -48.27 -29.49 89.54
CA GLN A 108 -48.07 -28.26 88.76
C GLN A 108 -46.87 -28.37 87.82
N PHE A 109 -45.74 -28.92 88.27
CA PHE A 109 -44.57 -29.14 87.42
C PHE A 109 -44.83 -30.17 86.32
N ALA A 110 -45.61 -31.22 86.60
CA ALA A 110 -46.00 -32.20 85.59
C ALA A 110 -46.86 -31.56 84.48
N LEU A 111 -47.80 -30.68 84.82
CA LEU A 111 -48.61 -29.94 83.86
C LEU A 111 -47.77 -28.99 83.02
N LYS A 112 -46.91 -28.18 83.65
CA LYS A 112 -45.99 -27.26 82.94
C LYS A 112 -45.06 -28.02 81.99
N ARG A 113 -44.50 -29.15 82.43
CA ARG A 113 -43.66 -30.01 81.60
C ARG A 113 -44.42 -30.56 80.40
N ARG A 114 -45.66 -31.02 80.57
CA ARG A 114 -46.48 -31.52 79.46
C ARG A 114 -46.80 -30.41 78.46
N ALA A 115 -47.11 -29.20 78.93
CA ALA A 115 -47.34 -28.04 78.06
C ALA A 115 -46.08 -27.69 77.23
N LEU A 116 -44.92 -27.59 77.89
CA LEU A 116 -43.65 -27.30 77.22
C LEU A 116 -43.25 -28.37 76.20
N ILE A 117 -43.47 -29.65 76.52
CA ILE A 117 -43.22 -30.74 75.55
C ILE A 117 -44.11 -30.57 74.32
N GLY A 118 -45.39 -30.26 74.50
CA GLY A 118 -46.30 -30.01 73.38
C GLY A 118 -45.89 -28.81 72.52
N GLU A 119 -45.43 -27.72 73.13
CA GLU A 119 -44.91 -26.55 72.41
C GLU A 119 -43.64 -26.89 71.62
N VAL A 120 -42.71 -27.66 72.20
CA VAL A 120 -41.50 -28.12 71.51
C VAL A 120 -41.84 -29.04 70.35
N GLU A 121 -42.76 -29.98 70.53
CA GLU A 121 -43.20 -30.89 69.46
C GLU A 121 -43.86 -30.11 68.30
N ALA A 122 -44.69 -29.11 68.61
CA ALA A 122 -45.30 -28.24 67.60
C ALA A 122 -44.24 -27.43 66.83
N ALA A 123 -43.31 -26.78 67.55
CA ALA A 123 -42.23 -26.01 66.94
C ALA A 123 -41.28 -26.88 66.11
N GLU A 124 -41.00 -28.12 66.54
CA GLU A 124 -40.22 -29.08 65.76
C GLU A 124 -40.94 -29.50 64.47
N ALA A 125 -42.26 -29.73 64.53
CA ALA A 125 -43.06 -30.07 63.37
C ALA A 125 -43.08 -28.91 62.35
N GLU A 126 -43.27 -27.68 62.81
CA GLU A 126 -43.21 -26.48 61.96
C GLU A 126 -41.83 -26.29 61.33
N ARG A 127 -40.75 -26.46 62.12
CA ARG A 127 -39.37 -26.37 61.61
C ARG A 127 -39.10 -27.41 60.52
N ARG A 128 -39.58 -28.65 60.72
CA ARG A 128 -39.44 -29.72 59.71
C ARG A 128 -40.21 -29.39 58.44
N ALA A 129 -41.47 -28.97 58.56
CA ALA A 129 -42.28 -28.58 57.41
C ALA A 129 -41.67 -27.41 56.62
N ALA A 130 -41.16 -26.39 57.31
CA ALA A 130 -40.45 -25.27 56.68
C ALA A 130 -39.13 -25.72 56.02
N GLY A 131 -38.39 -26.63 56.65
CA GLY A 131 -37.17 -27.21 56.08
C GLY A 131 -37.42 -28.02 54.80
N ASP A 132 -38.47 -28.85 54.79
CA ASP A 132 -38.87 -29.63 53.62
C ASP A 132 -39.35 -28.71 52.48
N ALA A 133 -40.12 -27.67 52.80
CA ALA A 133 -40.57 -26.68 51.83
C ALA A 133 -39.38 -25.89 51.22
N LEU A 134 -38.40 -25.52 52.04
CA LEU A 134 -37.17 -24.86 51.58
C LEU A 134 -36.37 -25.78 50.66
N ALA A 135 -36.16 -27.03 51.05
CA ALA A 135 -35.43 -28.01 50.24
C ALA A 135 -36.11 -28.26 48.87
N ALA A 136 -37.45 -28.35 48.85
CA ALA A 136 -38.21 -28.46 47.62
C ALA A 136 -38.07 -27.20 46.74
N ALA A 137 -38.15 -26.01 47.33
CA ALA A 137 -38.00 -24.74 46.61
C ALA A 137 -36.59 -24.55 46.04
N GLU A 138 -35.54 -24.89 46.80
CA GLU A 138 -34.15 -24.84 46.34
C GLU A 138 -33.89 -25.83 45.19
N THR A 139 -34.49 -27.02 45.26
CA THR A 139 -34.38 -28.02 44.20
C THR A 139 -35.06 -27.52 42.94
N ALA A 140 -36.30 -27.02 43.06
CA ALA A 140 -37.03 -26.43 41.94
C ALA A 140 -36.27 -25.25 41.32
N GLN A 141 -35.71 -24.35 42.14
CA GLN A 141 -34.91 -23.22 41.68
C GLN A 141 -33.70 -23.70 40.86
N LYS A 142 -32.92 -24.66 41.38
CA LYS A 142 -31.76 -25.23 40.68
C LYS A 142 -32.14 -25.85 39.34
N GLU A 143 -33.28 -26.52 39.27
CA GLU A 143 -33.79 -27.11 38.01
C GLU A 143 -34.20 -26.02 37.01
N THR A 144 -34.94 -25.00 37.45
CA THR A 144 -35.27 -23.86 36.58
C THR A 144 -34.05 -23.08 36.11
N ASP A 145 -33.04 -22.88 36.96
CA ASP A 145 -31.80 -22.20 36.58
C ASP A 145 -31.01 -23.01 35.54
N ARG A 146 -30.95 -24.33 35.70
CA ARG A 146 -30.35 -25.22 34.70
C ARG A 146 -31.10 -25.16 33.37
N ALA A 147 -32.43 -25.22 33.39
CA ALA A 147 -33.26 -25.10 32.19
C ALA A 147 -33.10 -23.73 31.52
N ALA A 148 -33.06 -22.65 32.30
CA ALA A 148 -32.87 -21.29 31.79
C ALA A 148 -31.50 -21.11 31.14
N ASN A 149 -30.43 -21.64 31.75
CA ASN A 149 -29.09 -21.59 31.17
C ASN A 149 -29.00 -22.43 29.89
N ALA A 150 -29.55 -23.65 29.88
CA ALA A 150 -29.60 -24.47 28.68
C ALA A 150 -30.38 -23.78 27.53
N ALA A 151 -31.48 -23.10 27.83
CA ALA A 151 -32.24 -22.33 26.85
C ALA A 151 -31.45 -21.11 26.33
N ARG A 152 -30.71 -20.41 27.18
CA ARG A 152 -29.83 -19.31 26.78
C ARG A 152 -28.71 -19.78 25.86
N ASP A 153 -28.06 -20.89 26.19
CA ASP A 153 -26.99 -21.48 25.37
C ASP A 153 -27.54 -21.94 24.01
N ALA A 154 -28.69 -22.60 24.00
CA ALA A 154 -29.37 -22.99 22.76
C ALA A 154 -29.75 -21.78 21.89
N MET A 155 -30.25 -20.71 22.49
CA MET A 155 -30.58 -19.46 21.80
C MET A 155 -29.32 -18.77 21.24
N ALA A 156 -28.23 -18.74 22.00
CA ALA A 156 -26.96 -18.19 21.56
C ALA A 156 -26.40 -18.95 20.34
N ASN A 157 -26.38 -20.28 20.42
CA ASN A 157 -25.97 -21.15 19.31
C ASN A 157 -26.86 -20.97 18.07
N ALA A 158 -28.18 -20.90 18.24
CA ALA A 158 -29.11 -20.67 17.14
C ALA A 158 -28.90 -19.30 16.47
N ARG A 159 -28.66 -18.25 17.26
CA ARG A 159 -28.31 -16.92 16.74
C ARG A 159 -27.00 -16.93 15.96
N GLU A 160 -25.97 -17.58 16.47
CA GLU A 160 -24.69 -17.69 15.77
C GLU A 160 -24.85 -18.45 14.45
N GLN A 161 -25.60 -19.55 14.44
CA GLN A 161 -25.89 -20.29 13.20
C GLN A 161 -26.70 -19.45 12.20
N ALA A 162 -27.69 -18.67 12.66
CA ALA A 162 -28.47 -17.79 11.82
C ALA A 162 -27.59 -16.70 11.17
N VAL A 163 -26.73 -16.03 11.97
CA VAL A 163 -25.80 -15.01 11.45
C VAL A 163 -24.83 -15.63 10.44
N ARG A 164 -24.23 -16.79 10.75
CA ARG A 164 -23.33 -17.48 9.80
C ARG A 164 -24.06 -17.90 8.52
N ALA A 165 -25.32 -18.32 8.60
CA ALA A 165 -26.12 -18.67 7.43
C ALA A 165 -26.46 -17.43 6.59
N GLU A 166 -26.78 -16.32 7.23
CA GLU A 166 -27.09 -15.04 6.59
C GLU A 166 -25.85 -14.44 5.91
N GLU A 167 -24.68 -14.48 6.56
CA GLU A 167 -23.40 -14.09 5.94
C GLU A 167 -23.06 -14.95 4.71
N ARG A 168 -23.26 -16.28 4.80
CA ARG A 168 -23.07 -17.19 3.66
C ARG A 168 -24.04 -16.89 2.53
N PHE A 169 -25.29 -16.58 2.86
CA PHE A 169 -26.31 -16.22 1.89
C PHE A 169 -25.97 -14.91 1.18
N GLU A 170 -25.62 -13.86 1.92
CA GLU A 170 -25.23 -12.57 1.35
C GLU A 170 -23.92 -12.67 0.55
N ALA A 171 -22.94 -13.46 1.01
CA ALA A 171 -21.73 -13.74 0.23
C ALA A 171 -22.04 -14.49 -1.08
N ALA A 172 -22.91 -15.50 -1.04
CA ALA A 172 -23.34 -16.23 -2.23
C ALA A 172 -24.12 -15.33 -3.20
N LYS A 173 -24.98 -14.46 -2.68
CA LYS A 173 -25.75 -13.48 -3.46
C LYS A 173 -24.85 -12.46 -4.14
N ARG A 174 -23.87 -11.90 -3.41
CA ARG A 174 -22.84 -11.02 -3.99
C ARG A 174 -22.04 -11.73 -5.07
N ARG A 175 -21.57 -12.95 -4.79
CA ARG A 175 -20.83 -13.75 -5.78
C ARG A 175 -21.67 -14.03 -7.03
N LEU A 176 -22.95 -14.32 -6.88
CA LEU A 176 -23.86 -14.51 -8.01
C LEU A 176 -24.03 -13.21 -8.82
N ALA A 177 -24.15 -12.05 -8.15
CA ALA A 177 -24.22 -10.75 -8.82
C ALA A 177 -22.89 -10.39 -9.53
N ASP A 178 -21.75 -10.67 -8.91
CA ASP A 178 -20.43 -10.44 -9.49
C ASP A 178 -20.22 -11.29 -10.74
N VAL A 179 -20.54 -12.59 -10.67
CA VAL A 179 -20.48 -13.50 -11.81
C VAL A 179 -21.45 -13.06 -12.91
N ALA A 180 -22.67 -12.65 -12.56
CA ALA A 180 -23.63 -12.14 -13.54
C ALA A 180 -23.14 -10.89 -14.27
N ARG A 181 -22.52 -9.96 -13.53
CA ARG A 181 -21.90 -8.76 -14.10
C ARG A 181 -20.71 -9.12 -15.00
N GLU A 182 -19.82 -10.01 -14.55
CA GLU A 182 -18.66 -10.47 -15.34
C GLU A 182 -19.13 -11.11 -16.66
N ILE A 183 -20.16 -11.93 -16.61
CA ILE A 183 -20.80 -12.50 -17.81
C ILE A 183 -21.27 -11.40 -18.75
N HIS A 184 -21.97 -10.38 -18.23
CA HIS A 184 -22.46 -9.27 -19.04
C HIS A 184 -21.32 -8.43 -19.64
N GLU A 185 -20.27 -8.12 -18.88
CA GLU A 185 -19.13 -7.33 -19.34
C GLU A 185 -18.29 -8.06 -20.42
N VAL A 186 -18.13 -9.38 -20.29
CA VAL A 186 -17.29 -10.16 -21.20
C VAL A 186 -18.05 -10.64 -22.43
N LEU A 187 -19.34 -10.99 -22.27
CA LEU A 187 -20.12 -11.68 -23.30
C LEU A 187 -21.34 -10.88 -23.78
N GLU A 188 -21.63 -9.71 -23.20
CA GLU A 188 -22.77 -8.83 -23.54
C GLU A 188 -24.15 -9.53 -23.49
N VAL A 189 -24.28 -10.56 -22.65
CA VAL A 189 -25.52 -11.34 -22.47
C VAL A 189 -25.87 -11.51 -20.99
N GLU A 190 -27.12 -11.86 -20.70
CA GLU A 190 -27.56 -12.25 -19.35
C GLU A 190 -27.20 -13.72 -19.05
N PRO A 191 -27.04 -14.12 -17.77
CA PRO A 191 -26.66 -15.49 -17.39
C PRO A 191 -27.58 -16.58 -17.95
N SER A 192 -28.87 -16.29 -18.13
CA SER A 192 -29.85 -17.23 -18.71
C SER A 192 -29.61 -17.52 -20.19
N ALA A 193 -28.93 -16.62 -20.92
CA ALA A 193 -28.63 -16.75 -22.33
C ALA A 193 -27.30 -17.45 -22.62
N LEU A 194 -26.48 -17.74 -21.59
CA LEU A 194 -25.16 -18.38 -21.74
C LEU A 194 -25.21 -19.72 -22.46
N LEU A 195 -26.19 -20.57 -22.11
CA LEU A 195 -26.34 -21.89 -22.73
C LEU A 195 -26.66 -21.78 -24.22
N ALA A 196 -27.52 -20.83 -24.59
CA ALA A 196 -27.83 -20.56 -25.99
C ALA A 196 -26.61 -20.01 -26.75
N LEU A 197 -25.84 -19.10 -26.14
CA LEU A 197 -24.60 -18.58 -26.74
C LEU A 197 -23.53 -19.67 -26.91
N ALA A 198 -23.48 -20.64 -26.00
CA ALA A 198 -22.60 -21.79 -26.08
C ALA A 198 -23.14 -22.92 -26.99
N GLU A 199 -24.29 -22.72 -27.64
CA GLU A 199 -24.98 -23.72 -28.47
C GLU A 199 -25.30 -25.04 -27.71
N LEU A 200 -25.55 -24.93 -26.41
CA LEU A 200 -25.87 -26.04 -25.51
C LEU A 200 -27.36 -26.03 -25.14
N ALA A 201 -27.98 -27.22 -25.14
CA ALA A 201 -29.34 -27.37 -24.63
C ALA A 201 -29.37 -27.23 -23.09
N PRO A 202 -30.51 -26.81 -22.48
CA PRO A 202 -30.61 -26.59 -21.03
C PRO A 202 -30.23 -27.79 -20.17
N GLU A 203 -30.51 -29.02 -20.64
CA GLU A 203 -30.15 -30.27 -19.95
C GLU A 203 -28.91 -30.97 -20.54
N ALA A 204 -28.17 -30.33 -21.46
CA ALA A 204 -26.95 -30.93 -22.02
C ALA A 204 -25.86 -31.05 -20.94
N ALA A 205 -25.12 -32.16 -20.96
CA ALA A 205 -23.94 -32.30 -20.11
C ALA A 205 -22.92 -31.22 -20.48
N LEU A 206 -22.50 -30.45 -19.46
CA LEU A 206 -21.49 -29.43 -19.65
C LEU A 206 -20.16 -30.09 -20.07
N PRO A 207 -19.42 -29.50 -21.03
CA PRO A 207 -18.10 -29.96 -21.38
C PRO A 207 -17.16 -29.88 -20.17
N ASP A 208 -16.10 -30.70 -20.18
CA ASP A 208 -15.11 -30.72 -19.12
C ASP A 208 -14.46 -29.33 -18.94
N LEU A 209 -14.54 -28.78 -17.74
CA LEU A 209 -14.10 -27.42 -17.42
C LEU A 209 -12.61 -27.24 -17.75
N ALA A 210 -11.77 -28.22 -17.38
CA ALA A 210 -10.33 -28.14 -17.59
C ALA A 210 -9.97 -28.07 -19.08
N ALA A 211 -10.66 -28.86 -19.91
CA ALA A 211 -10.47 -28.84 -21.36
C ALA A 211 -10.94 -27.51 -21.99
N VAL A 212 -12.01 -26.90 -21.47
CA VAL A 212 -12.50 -25.60 -21.93
C VAL A 212 -11.55 -24.47 -21.56
N GLU A 213 -11.01 -24.47 -20.34
CA GLU A 213 -10.02 -23.49 -19.86
C GLU A 213 -8.74 -23.54 -20.70
N GLU A 214 -8.21 -24.74 -20.97
CA GLU A 214 -7.03 -24.91 -21.81
C GLU A 214 -7.26 -24.39 -23.24
N LYS A 215 -8.45 -24.66 -23.81
CA LYS A 215 -8.84 -24.15 -25.13
C LYS A 215 -8.96 -22.63 -25.13
N LEU A 216 -9.57 -22.03 -24.09
CA LEU A 216 -9.70 -20.58 -23.96
C LEU A 216 -8.34 -19.91 -23.85
N ASP A 217 -7.44 -20.44 -23.03
CA ASP A 217 -6.08 -19.91 -22.88
C ASP A 217 -5.27 -20.01 -24.18
N ARG A 218 -5.40 -21.12 -24.91
CA ARG A 218 -4.79 -21.26 -26.23
C ARG A 218 -5.32 -20.20 -27.19
N LEU A 219 -6.63 -20.01 -27.28
CA LEU A 219 -7.25 -19.02 -28.17
C LEU A 219 -6.90 -17.58 -27.76
N ARG A 220 -6.81 -17.28 -26.45
CA ARG A 220 -6.35 -15.97 -25.95
C ARG A 220 -4.90 -15.68 -26.36
N ARG A 221 -4.01 -16.67 -26.23
CA ARG A 221 -2.62 -16.55 -26.70
C ARG A 221 -2.53 -16.40 -28.21
N GLU A 222 -3.34 -17.12 -28.97
CA GLU A 222 -3.43 -16.96 -30.44
C GLU A 222 -3.90 -15.54 -30.81
N ARG A 223 -4.94 -15.03 -30.14
CA ARG A 223 -5.40 -13.63 -30.29
C ARG A 223 -4.29 -12.63 -29.97
N GLU A 224 -3.57 -12.83 -28.88
CA GLU A 224 -2.48 -11.94 -28.46
C GLU A 224 -1.28 -12.00 -29.41
N ARG A 225 -1.00 -13.17 -30.01
CA ARG A 225 0.00 -13.35 -31.07
C ARG A 225 -0.34 -12.65 -32.37
N LEU A 226 -1.62 -12.48 -32.70
CA LEU A 226 -2.04 -11.70 -33.88
C LEU A 226 -1.64 -10.21 -33.75
N GLY A 227 -1.30 -9.76 -32.55
CA GLY A 227 -0.84 -8.40 -32.30
C GLY A 227 -1.99 -7.38 -32.33
N ALA A 228 -1.64 -6.11 -32.26
CA ALA A 228 -2.61 -5.03 -32.35
C ALA A 228 -3.18 -4.94 -33.77
N VAL A 229 -4.51 -4.91 -33.90
CA VAL A 229 -5.18 -4.65 -35.17
C VAL A 229 -4.96 -3.18 -35.56
N ASN A 230 -4.38 -2.94 -36.74
CA ASN A 230 -4.27 -1.59 -37.28
C ASN A 230 -5.64 -1.14 -37.82
N LEU A 231 -6.39 -0.40 -37.01
CA LEU A 231 -7.70 0.12 -37.39
C LEU A 231 -7.66 1.13 -38.54
N ARG A 232 -6.48 1.66 -38.88
CA ARG A 232 -6.28 2.59 -40.01
C ARG A 232 -5.81 1.89 -41.28
N ALA A 233 -5.67 0.57 -41.27
CA ALA A 233 -5.14 -0.18 -42.41
C ALA A 233 -5.93 0.07 -43.71
N ASP A 234 -7.26 0.16 -43.63
CA ASP A 234 -8.10 0.42 -44.81
C ASP A 234 -7.89 1.84 -45.38
N ASP A 235 -7.71 2.84 -44.51
CA ASP A 235 -7.45 4.21 -44.94
C ASP A 235 -6.03 4.37 -45.50
N GLU A 236 -5.04 3.76 -44.86
CA GLU A 236 -3.64 3.73 -45.33
C GLU A 236 -3.51 2.99 -46.67
N LEU A 237 -4.23 1.87 -46.84
CA LEU A 237 -4.27 1.15 -48.11
C LEU A 237 -4.82 2.05 -49.23
N ARG A 238 -5.93 2.74 -48.99
CA ARG A 238 -6.51 3.68 -49.97
C ARG A 238 -5.54 4.81 -50.34
N GLU A 239 -4.86 5.39 -49.36
CA GLU A 239 -3.88 6.45 -49.59
C GLU A 239 -2.69 5.94 -50.43
N ILE A 240 -2.15 4.78 -50.09
CA ILE A 240 -1.05 4.14 -50.82
C ILE A 240 -1.48 3.75 -52.23
N GLU A 241 -2.68 3.19 -52.41
CA GLU A 241 -3.22 2.84 -53.73
C GLU A 241 -3.40 4.08 -54.62
N GLN A 242 -3.86 5.20 -54.05
CA GLN A 242 -4.01 6.45 -54.77
C GLN A 242 -2.64 7.03 -55.17
N GLN A 243 -1.66 7.01 -54.25
CA GLN A 243 -0.28 7.41 -54.55
C GLN A 243 0.34 6.53 -55.63
N HIS A 244 0.19 5.22 -55.52
CA HIS A 244 0.69 4.24 -56.48
C HIS A 244 0.10 4.47 -57.88
N THR A 245 -1.21 4.70 -57.95
CA THR A 245 -1.90 4.98 -59.21
C THR A 245 -1.38 6.28 -59.85
N THR A 246 -1.22 7.33 -59.05
CA THR A 246 -0.68 8.63 -59.50
C THR A 246 0.73 8.48 -60.04
N LEU A 247 1.64 7.87 -59.27
CA LEU A 247 3.03 7.65 -59.67
C LEU A 247 3.14 6.77 -60.93
N THR A 248 2.27 5.77 -61.07
CA THR A 248 2.24 4.91 -62.25
C THR A 248 1.83 5.70 -63.50
N SER A 249 0.79 6.56 -63.39
CA SER A 249 0.37 7.44 -64.47
C SER A 249 1.46 8.44 -64.87
N GLU A 250 2.11 9.09 -63.89
CA GLU A 250 3.20 10.03 -64.14
C GLU A 250 4.38 9.35 -64.84
N ARG A 251 4.74 8.13 -64.41
CA ARG A 251 5.78 7.33 -65.06
C ARG A 251 5.43 7.04 -66.51
N GLU A 252 4.18 6.64 -66.79
CA GLU A 252 3.73 6.34 -68.15
C GLU A 252 3.77 7.58 -69.05
N ASP A 253 3.36 8.74 -68.54
CA ASP A 253 3.46 10.00 -69.30
C ASP A 253 4.91 10.40 -69.57
N LEU A 254 5.81 10.27 -68.58
CA LEU A 254 7.24 10.50 -68.79
C LEU A 254 7.84 9.57 -69.85
N VAL A 255 7.50 8.28 -69.82
CA VAL A 255 7.96 7.32 -70.83
C VAL A 255 7.42 7.69 -72.22
N ALA A 256 6.15 8.12 -72.31
CA ALA A 256 5.57 8.60 -73.56
C ALA A 256 6.25 9.88 -74.07
N ALA A 257 6.55 10.83 -73.18
CA ALA A 257 7.27 12.06 -73.50
C ALA A 257 8.69 11.76 -73.99
N ILE A 258 9.43 10.87 -73.32
CA ILE A 258 10.76 10.41 -73.77
C ILE A 258 10.67 9.81 -75.17
N LYS A 259 9.65 8.99 -75.45
CA LYS A 259 9.43 8.41 -76.79
C LYS A 259 9.19 9.49 -77.85
N ARG A 260 8.34 10.48 -77.55
CA ARG A 260 8.08 11.62 -78.45
C ARG A 260 9.34 12.45 -78.70
N LEU A 261 10.12 12.76 -77.67
CA LEU A 261 11.37 13.49 -77.78
C LEU A 261 12.39 12.73 -78.65
N ARG A 262 12.55 11.42 -78.44
CA ARG A 262 13.43 10.59 -79.27
C ARG A 262 13.00 10.57 -80.74
N GLN A 263 11.70 10.49 -81.01
CA GLN A 263 11.18 10.60 -82.38
C GLN A 263 11.44 11.97 -82.99
N GLY A 264 11.27 13.05 -82.21
CA GLY A 264 11.61 14.41 -82.64
C GLY A 264 13.09 14.56 -82.98
N ILE A 265 14.00 14.05 -82.15
CA ILE A 265 15.44 14.04 -82.39
C ILE A 265 15.77 13.26 -83.68
N GLN A 266 15.16 12.08 -83.88
CA GLN A 266 15.38 11.31 -85.11
C GLN A 266 14.91 12.05 -86.37
N SER A 267 13.76 12.73 -86.31
CA SER A 267 13.27 13.55 -87.42
C SER A 267 14.20 14.73 -87.72
N LEU A 268 14.66 15.43 -86.68
CA LEU A 268 15.61 16.54 -86.81
C LEU A 268 16.96 16.08 -87.37
N ASN A 269 17.49 14.95 -86.87
CA ASN A 269 18.75 14.40 -87.37
C ASN A 269 18.63 13.96 -88.83
N LYS A 270 17.48 13.40 -89.24
CA LYS A 270 17.22 13.08 -90.65
C LYS A 270 17.22 14.34 -91.51
N GLU A 271 16.49 15.37 -91.10
CA GLU A 271 16.46 16.64 -91.83
C GLU A 271 17.84 17.32 -91.88
N ALA A 272 18.60 17.28 -90.79
CA ALA A 272 19.96 17.80 -90.73
C ALA A 272 20.90 17.05 -91.68
N ARG A 273 20.81 15.72 -91.75
CA ARG A 273 21.57 14.90 -92.71
C ARG A 273 21.23 15.28 -94.14
N ASP A 274 19.94 15.37 -94.48
CA ASP A 274 19.49 15.71 -95.82
C ASP A 274 19.99 17.11 -96.24
N ARG A 275 19.90 18.10 -95.35
CA ARG A 275 20.40 19.48 -95.59
C ARG A 275 21.92 19.55 -95.69
N LEU A 276 22.64 18.78 -94.88
CA LEU A 276 24.10 18.74 -94.90
C LEU A 276 24.61 18.12 -96.21
N VAL A 277 24.04 16.98 -96.62
CA VAL A 277 24.39 16.31 -97.88
C VAL A 277 24.08 17.20 -99.08
N ALA A 278 22.93 17.87 -99.10
CA ALA A 278 22.57 18.81 -100.17
C ALA A 278 23.56 19.98 -100.24
N SER A 279 23.88 20.61 -99.11
CA SER A 279 24.86 21.71 -99.05
C SER A 279 26.26 21.24 -99.46
N PHE A 280 26.68 20.05 -99.01
CA PHE A 280 27.98 19.47 -99.36
C PHE A 280 28.11 19.22 -100.86
N GLN A 281 27.07 18.71 -101.52
CA GLN A 281 27.07 18.50 -102.97
C GLN A 281 27.22 19.82 -103.74
N ILE A 282 26.48 20.86 -103.34
CA ILE A 282 26.55 22.19 -103.95
C ILE A 282 27.97 22.77 -103.80
N VAL A 283 28.54 22.73 -102.60
CA VAL A 283 29.91 23.21 -102.34
C VAL A 283 30.93 22.42 -103.16
N ASN A 284 30.80 21.09 -103.25
CA ASN A 284 31.71 20.25 -104.01
C ASN A 284 31.67 20.56 -105.52
N GLU A 285 30.50 20.85 -106.08
CA GLU A 285 30.36 21.27 -107.49
C GLU A 285 31.01 22.63 -107.75
N HIS A 286 30.77 23.62 -106.87
CA HIS A 286 31.43 24.92 -106.96
C HIS A 286 32.94 24.79 -106.81
N PHE A 287 33.42 23.95 -105.89
CA PHE A 287 34.84 23.70 -105.68
C PHE A 287 35.50 23.07 -106.91
N LYS A 288 34.87 22.05 -107.50
CA LYS A 288 35.31 21.40 -108.76
C LYS A 288 35.47 22.43 -109.88
N ARG A 289 34.48 23.30 -110.06
CA ARG A 289 34.47 24.33 -111.11
C ARG A 289 35.55 25.39 -110.88
N LEU A 290 35.61 25.97 -109.68
CA LEU A 290 36.55 27.06 -109.36
C LEU A 290 38.00 26.57 -109.40
N PHE A 291 38.27 25.35 -108.90
CA PHE A 291 39.59 24.76 -108.97
C PHE A 291 40.05 24.57 -110.42
N ALA A 292 39.19 24.04 -111.29
CA ALA A 292 39.51 23.87 -112.71
C ALA A 292 39.79 25.21 -113.43
N SER A 293 39.02 26.26 -113.09
CA SER A 293 39.21 27.62 -113.61
C SER A 293 40.56 28.20 -113.17
N LEU A 294 40.86 28.17 -111.86
CA LEU A 294 42.09 28.71 -111.27
C LEU A 294 43.36 28.06 -111.81
N PHE A 295 43.38 26.74 -111.97
CA PHE A 295 44.58 26.02 -112.40
C PHE A 295 44.69 25.85 -113.92
N GLY A 296 43.67 26.25 -114.69
CA GLY A 296 43.59 26.04 -116.14
C GLY A 296 43.44 24.56 -116.53
N GLY A 297 42.85 23.76 -115.65
CA GLY A 297 42.76 22.30 -115.73
C GLY A 297 43.00 21.63 -114.37
N GLY A 298 42.94 20.30 -114.33
CA GLY A 298 42.99 19.54 -113.08
C GLY A 298 41.61 19.29 -112.46
N THR A 299 41.57 18.52 -111.37
CA THR A 299 40.31 18.13 -110.69
C THR A 299 40.52 18.17 -109.20
N ALA A 300 39.62 18.79 -108.45
CA ALA A 300 39.61 18.69 -107.00
C ALA A 300 38.22 18.26 -106.53
N GLU A 301 38.14 17.51 -105.45
CA GLU A 301 36.88 17.08 -104.88
C GLU A 301 36.94 16.98 -103.36
N LEU A 302 35.78 17.19 -102.75
CA LEU A 302 35.57 16.97 -101.32
C LEU A 302 35.11 15.53 -101.12
N GLN A 303 35.72 14.85 -100.15
CA GLN A 303 35.35 13.50 -99.76
C GLN A 303 35.05 13.45 -98.26
N LEU A 304 33.93 12.82 -97.91
CA LEU A 304 33.63 12.50 -96.50
C LEU A 304 34.41 11.24 -96.11
N THR A 305 35.12 11.30 -94.99
CA THR A 305 35.94 10.21 -94.46
C THR A 305 35.48 9.82 -93.05
N GLU A 306 35.98 8.70 -92.53
CA GLU A 306 35.80 8.21 -91.15
C GLU A 306 34.43 7.63 -90.76
N SER A 307 33.31 8.03 -91.38
CA SER A 307 31.98 7.48 -91.06
C SER A 307 31.02 7.51 -92.25
N ASP A 308 30.05 6.58 -92.26
CA ASP A 308 28.92 6.57 -93.21
C ASP A 308 27.85 7.62 -92.85
N ASP A 309 27.83 8.12 -91.60
CA ASP A 309 26.93 9.20 -91.19
C ASP A 309 27.52 10.57 -91.50
N PRO A 310 26.91 11.38 -92.40
CA PRO A 310 27.43 12.70 -92.76
C PRO A 310 27.60 13.65 -91.58
N LEU A 311 26.86 13.46 -90.48
CA LEU A 311 26.97 14.32 -89.28
C LEU A 311 28.20 14.02 -88.42
N GLU A 312 28.77 12.82 -88.54
CA GLU A 312 29.93 12.36 -87.76
C GLU A 312 31.18 12.18 -88.63
N ALA A 313 31.04 12.32 -89.95
CA ALA A 313 32.14 12.16 -90.90
C ALA A 313 33.12 13.35 -90.88
N GLY A 314 34.41 13.02 -91.04
CA GLY A 314 35.44 14.00 -91.36
C GLY A 314 35.36 14.48 -92.81
N LEU A 315 36.05 15.57 -93.14
CA LEU A 315 36.11 16.12 -94.50
C LEU A 315 37.56 16.20 -94.97
N ASP A 316 37.85 15.48 -96.05
CA ASP A 316 39.14 15.51 -96.73
C ASP A 316 39.04 16.21 -98.08
N ILE A 317 40.08 16.98 -98.41
CA ILE A 317 40.20 17.72 -99.67
C ILE A 317 41.18 16.97 -100.55
N LEU A 318 40.69 16.39 -101.64
CA LEU A 318 41.49 15.69 -102.64
C LEU A 318 41.69 16.61 -103.84
N ALA A 319 42.92 17.03 -104.11
CA ALA A 319 43.22 17.92 -105.22
C ALA A 319 44.23 17.28 -106.18
N LYS A 320 43.98 17.46 -107.47
CA LYS A 320 44.83 16.99 -108.57
C LYS A 320 45.14 18.16 -109.50
N PRO A 321 46.23 18.89 -109.24
CA PRO A 321 46.73 19.92 -110.15
C PRO A 321 47.07 19.32 -111.54
N PRO A 322 47.05 20.12 -112.61
CA PRO A 322 47.35 19.65 -113.96
C PRO A 322 48.75 19.00 -114.03
N GLY A 323 48.81 17.75 -114.50
CA GLY A 323 50.06 16.99 -114.62
C GLY A 323 50.53 16.25 -113.36
N LYS A 324 49.85 16.37 -112.21
CA LYS A 324 50.19 15.67 -110.95
C LYS A 324 49.18 14.57 -110.59
N LYS A 325 49.58 13.67 -109.67
CA LYS A 325 48.69 12.66 -109.08
C LYS A 325 47.78 13.31 -108.03
N PRO A 326 46.57 12.76 -107.78
CA PRO A 326 45.71 13.25 -106.72
C PRO A 326 46.41 13.12 -105.36
N ALA A 327 46.41 14.18 -104.57
CA ALA A 327 47.02 14.24 -103.26
C ALA A 327 46.09 14.99 -102.28
N THR A 328 46.26 14.71 -101.00
CA THR A 328 45.60 15.47 -99.93
C THR A 328 46.22 16.85 -99.79
N LEU A 329 45.46 17.82 -99.29
CA LEU A 329 45.89 19.23 -99.17
C LEU A 329 47.27 19.42 -98.49
N SER A 330 47.61 18.59 -97.49
CA SER A 330 48.87 18.66 -96.75
C SER A 330 50.11 18.26 -97.56
N LEU A 331 49.93 17.65 -98.73
CA LEU A 331 51.02 17.16 -99.60
C LEU A 331 51.26 18.06 -100.81
N LEU A 332 50.57 19.21 -100.90
CA LEU A 332 50.74 20.20 -101.99
C LEU A 332 51.85 21.21 -101.69
N SER A 333 52.36 21.87 -102.74
CA SER A 333 53.29 23.02 -102.60
C SER A 333 52.60 24.20 -101.93
N GLY A 334 53.33 25.05 -101.19
CA GLY A 334 52.73 26.16 -100.42
C GLY A 334 51.81 27.09 -101.22
N GLY A 335 52.20 27.47 -102.44
CA GLY A 335 51.34 28.27 -103.33
C GLY A 335 50.12 27.50 -103.87
N GLU A 336 50.27 26.20 -104.15
CA GLU A 336 49.16 25.33 -104.58
C GLU A 336 48.18 25.09 -103.43
N GLN A 337 48.67 24.95 -102.20
CA GLN A 337 47.87 24.81 -100.99
C GLN A 337 47.05 26.08 -100.73
N ALA A 338 47.67 27.26 -100.84
CA ALA A 338 46.99 28.55 -100.69
C ALA A 338 45.87 28.72 -101.72
N LEU A 339 46.14 28.49 -103.00
CA LEU A 339 45.12 28.57 -104.06
C LEU A 339 44.00 27.54 -103.89
N THR A 340 44.33 26.31 -103.49
CA THR A 340 43.32 25.25 -103.26
C THR A 340 42.42 25.61 -102.08
N ALA A 341 42.99 26.14 -100.99
CA ALA A 341 42.23 26.61 -99.84
C ALA A 341 41.33 27.81 -100.20
N MET A 342 41.84 28.77 -100.98
CA MET A 342 41.05 29.88 -101.50
C MET A 342 39.90 29.40 -102.37
N ALA A 343 40.15 28.45 -103.29
CA ALA A 343 39.11 27.87 -104.14
C ALA A 343 37.97 27.25 -103.30
N LEU A 344 38.30 26.61 -102.18
CA LEU A 344 37.30 26.05 -101.26
C LEU A 344 36.53 27.13 -100.52
N ILE A 345 37.21 28.14 -99.96
CA ILE A 345 36.56 29.27 -99.27
C ILE A 345 35.58 29.97 -100.21
N PHE A 346 36.01 30.22 -101.44
CA PHE A 346 35.17 30.81 -102.47
C PHE A 346 34.04 29.89 -102.93
N ALA A 347 34.25 28.58 -102.99
CA ALA A 347 33.18 27.62 -103.30
C ALA A 347 32.09 27.60 -102.22
N VAL A 348 32.48 27.66 -100.94
CA VAL A 348 31.54 27.80 -99.82
C VAL A 348 30.79 29.13 -99.90
N PHE A 349 31.50 30.20 -100.26
CA PHE A 349 30.92 31.52 -100.42
C PHE A 349 29.85 31.59 -101.52
N LEU A 350 30.04 30.88 -102.64
CA LEU A 350 29.05 30.83 -103.73
C LEU A 350 27.73 30.14 -103.33
N THR A 351 27.75 29.25 -102.35
CA THR A 351 26.53 28.57 -101.87
C THR A 351 25.55 29.55 -101.20
N ASN A 352 26.06 30.61 -100.57
CA ASN A 352 25.24 31.70 -100.01
C ASN A 352 26.02 33.03 -100.12
N PRO A 353 25.97 33.70 -101.29
CA PRO A 353 26.83 34.84 -101.56
C PRO A 353 26.46 36.02 -100.65
N ALA A 354 27.46 36.51 -99.89
CA ALA A 354 27.29 37.71 -99.10
C ALA A 354 27.34 38.96 -100.00
N PRO A 355 26.67 40.07 -99.60
CA PRO A 355 26.70 41.32 -100.37
C PRO A 355 28.09 41.98 -100.39
N ILE A 356 28.93 41.72 -99.38
CA ILE A 356 30.28 42.26 -99.25
C ILE A 356 31.23 41.14 -98.81
N CYS A 357 32.37 41.01 -99.48
CA CYS A 357 33.46 40.10 -99.11
C CYS A 357 34.75 40.92 -98.91
N VAL A 358 35.39 40.76 -97.74
CA VAL A 358 36.65 41.44 -97.41
C VAL A 358 37.77 40.42 -97.45
N LEU A 359 38.83 40.71 -98.21
CA LEU A 359 39.99 39.85 -98.40
C LEU A 359 41.22 40.62 -97.93
N ASP A 360 41.88 40.15 -96.87
CA ASP A 360 43.04 40.81 -96.27
C ASP A 360 44.31 39.99 -96.53
N GLU A 361 45.23 40.55 -97.31
CA GLU A 361 46.54 39.99 -97.70
C GLU A 361 46.50 38.53 -98.20
N VAL A 362 45.39 38.15 -98.85
CA VAL A 362 45.14 36.78 -99.32
C VAL A 362 46.12 36.37 -100.44
N ASP A 363 46.69 37.36 -101.13
CA ASP A 363 47.65 37.20 -102.21
C ASP A 363 49.12 37.18 -101.75
N ALA A 364 49.41 37.38 -100.46
CA ALA A 364 50.77 37.36 -99.92
C ALA A 364 51.56 36.04 -100.14
N PRO A 365 50.94 34.83 -100.07
CA PRO A 365 51.66 33.57 -100.31
C PRO A 365 51.70 33.14 -101.79
N LEU A 366 51.17 33.97 -102.71
CA LEU A 366 51.06 33.66 -104.14
C LEU A 366 52.23 34.27 -104.93
N ASP A 367 52.65 33.58 -106.00
CA ASP A 367 53.56 34.16 -107.00
C ASP A 367 52.79 35.01 -108.02
N ASP A 368 53.51 35.80 -108.81
CA ASP A 368 52.91 36.75 -109.78
C ASP A 368 51.87 36.09 -110.71
N HIS A 369 52.15 34.87 -111.18
CA HIS A 369 51.25 34.11 -112.06
C HIS A 369 49.98 33.64 -111.35
N ASN A 370 50.08 33.21 -110.09
CA ASN A 370 48.92 32.80 -109.30
C ASN A 370 48.11 33.99 -108.77
N VAL A 371 48.73 35.16 -108.60
CA VAL A 371 48.03 36.41 -108.30
C VAL A 371 47.16 36.86 -109.48
N ASP A 372 47.66 36.73 -110.72
CA ASP A 372 46.84 37.00 -111.90
C ASP A 372 45.60 36.08 -111.96
N ARG A 373 45.77 34.79 -111.68
CA ARG A 373 44.66 33.81 -111.63
C ARG A 373 43.66 34.13 -110.53
N PHE A 374 44.12 34.59 -109.38
CA PHE A 374 43.26 35.06 -108.31
C PHE A 374 42.44 36.29 -108.74
N CYS A 375 43.06 37.26 -109.41
CA CYS A 375 42.38 38.44 -109.94
C CYS A 375 41.34 38.08 -111.02
N ASP A 376 41.65 37.11 -111.89
CA ASP A 376 40.70 36.56 -112.87
C ASP A 376 39.48 35.94 -112.17
N LEU A 377 39.69 35.17 -111.11
CA LEU A 377 38.61 34.59 -110.32
C LEU A 377 37.74 35.66 -109.65
N LEU A 378 38.32 36.70 -109.04
CA LEU A 378 37.54 37.82 -108.47
C LEU A 378 36.69 38.52 -109.55
N THR A 379 37.23 38.64 -110.76
CA THR A 379 36.51 39.21 -111.90
C THR A 379 35.39 38.29 -112.39
N GLU A 380 35.60 36.97 -112.40
CA GLU A 380 34.55 35.99 -112.74
C GLU A 380 33.44 35.99 -111.67
N MET A 381 33.81 36.12 -110.40
CA MET A 381 32.87 36.17 -109.28
C MET A 381 32.00 37.42 -109.31
N THR A 382 32.59 38.61 -109.49
CA THR A 382 31.81 39.86 -109.64
C THR A 382 30.86 39.86 -110.83
N LYS A 383 31.12 39.05 -111.87
CA LYS A 383 30.20 38.87 -113.01
C LYS A 383 29.07 37.87 -112.73
N SER A 384 29.32 36.90 -111.86
CA SER A 384 28.39 35.79 -111.59
C SER A 384 27.58 35.98 -110.30
N THR A 385 28.04 36.83 -109.39
CA THR A 385 27.34 37.20 -108.14
C THR A 385 27.29 38.72 -107.98
N ASP A 386 26.25 39.23 -107.29
CA ASP A 386 26.13 40.65 -106.92
C ASP A 386 27.05 41.03 -105.73
N THR A 387 28.13 40.29 -105.49
CA THR A 387 29.05 40.49 -104.37
C THR A 387 30.05 41.61 -104.65
N ARG A 388 30.23 42.51 -103.68
CA ARG A 388 31.29 43.53 -103.71
C ARG A 388 32.53 43.03 -102.97
N PHE A 389 33.68 43.02 -103.63
CA PHE A 389 34.96 42.65 -103.01
C PHE A 389 35.71 43.89 -102.53
N VAL A 390 36.23 43.81 -101.31
CA VAL A 390 37.17 44.79 -100.73
C VAL A 390 38.45 44.04 -100.46
N VAL A 391 39.50 44.32 -101.25
CA VAL A 391 40.79 43.66 -101.14
C VAL A 391 41.80 44.60 -100.48
N ILE A 392 42.44 44.14 -99.41
CA ILE A 392 43.56 44.81 -98.75
C ILE A 392 44.82 44.05 -99.17
N THR A 393 45.73 44.72 -99.85
CA THR A 393 46.94 44.10 -100.41
C THR A 393 48.04 45.15 -100.59
N HIS A 394 49.29 44.69 -100.62
CA HIS A 394 50.46 45.45 -101.07
C HIS A 394 51.00 44.97 -102.43
N ASN A 395 50.36 43.98 -103.08
CA ASN A 395 50.82 43.41 -104.34
C ASN A 395 50.47 44.32 -105.54
N PRO A 396 51.45 44.79 -106.33
CA PRO A 396 51.20 45.67 -107.47
C PRO A 396 50.28 45.06 -108.54
N ILE A 397 50.32 43.74 -108.75
CA ILE A 397 49.50 43.06 -109.75
C ILE A 397 48.03 43.11 -109.34
N THR A 398 47.72 42.77 -108.09
CA THR A 398 46.36 42.86 -107.55
C THR A 398 45.85 44.29 -107.60
N MET A 399 46.66 45.27 -107.19
CA MET A 399 46.29 46.70 -107.25
C MET A 399 45.93 47.15 -108.66
N ALA A 400 46.67 46.71 -109.68
CA ALA A 400 46.43 47.08 -111.08
C ALA A 400 45.14 46.47 -111.66
N ARG A 401 44.59 45.41 -111.05
CA ARG A 401 43.41 44.67 -111.53
C ARG A 401 42.11 45.06 -110.80
N MET A 402 42.13 46.09 -109.94
CA MET A 402 40.95 46.58 -109.20
C MET A 402 40.29 47.78 -109.89
N ASN A 403 39.00 48.01 -109.65
CA ASN A 403 38.30 49.19 -110.20
C ASN A 403 38.69 50.50 -109.50
N ARG A 404 38.90 50.45 -108.18
CA ARG A 404 39.18 51.64 -107.35
C ARG A 404 40.13 51.28 -106.22
N LEU A 405 41.14 52.12 -106.00
CA LEU A 405 42.11 51.97 -104.93
C LEU A 405 41.82 52.96 -103.79
N PHE A 406 41.89 52.46 -102.56
CA PHE A 406 41.86 53.26 -101.35
C PHE A 406 43.20 53.11 -100.65
N GLY A 407 44.05 54.12 -100.75
CA GLY A 407 45.32 54.18 -100.04
C GLY A 407 45.13 54.74 -98.63
N VAL A 408 45.70 54.06 -97.64
CA VAL A 408 45.77 54.57 -96.26
C VAL A 408 47.16 55.18 -96.07
N THR A 409 47.21 56.48 -95.73
CA THR A 409 48.45 57.20 -95.43
C THR A 409 48.44 57.71 -93.99
N MET A 410 49.61 57.79 -93.37
CA MET A 410 49.80 58.35 -92.04
C MET A 410 50.60 59.65 -92.16
N ALA A 411 49.90 60.76 -92.41
CA ALA A 411 50.52 62.09 -92.44
C ALA A 411 51.01 62.52 -91.05
N GLU A 412 50.30 62.11 -89.99
CA GLU A 412 50.66 62.31 -88.58
C GLU A 412 50.75 60.97 -87.86
N ARG A 413 51.69 60.84 -86.92
CA ARG A 413 51.95 59.57 -86.23
C ARG A 413 50.74 59.18 -85.37
N GLY A 414 50.05 58.11 -85.77
CA GLY A 414 48.88 57.57 -85.07
C GLY A 414 47.52 58.02 -85.62
N VAL A 415 47.48 58.85 -86.68
CA VAL A 415 46.24 59.24 -87.37
C VAL A 415 46.32 58.78 -88.82
N SER A 416 45.45 57.82 -89.18
CA SER A 416 45.33 57.32 -90.55
C SER A 416 44.37 58.20 -91.36
N GLN A 417 44.79 58.62 -92.55
CA GLN A 417 43.96 59.31 -93.53
C GLN A 417 43.74 58.42 -94.76
N LEU A 418 42.49 58.39 -95.24
CA LEU A 418 42.10 57.64 -96.43
C LEU A 418 42.23 58.54 -97.67
N VAL A 419 42.95 58.08 -98.68
CA VAL A 419 43.04 58.69 -100.01
C VAL A 419 42.46 57.71 -101.01
N SER A 420 41.64 58.16 -101.96
CA SER A 420 41.07 57.27 -102.98
C SER A 420 41.49 57.69 -104.37
N VAL A 421 41.88 56.71 -105.20
CA VAL A 421 42.17 56.88 -106.62
C VAL A 421 41.25 55.94 -107.40
N ASP A 422 40.50 56.49 -108.35
CA ASP A 422 39.68 55.71 -109.28
C ASP A 422 40.53 55.36 -110.51
N LEU A 423 40.80 54.07 -110.70
CA LEU A 423 41.73 53.60 -111.74
C LEU A 423 41.12 53.73 -113.14
N GLU A 424 39.80 53.52 -113.27
CA GLU A 424 39.08 53.71 -114.55
C GLU A 424 39.05 55.18 -114.97
N ALA A 425 39.00 56.10 -114.00
CA ALA A 425 39.12 57.53 -114.27
C ALA A 425 40.57 57.94 -114.60
N ALA A 426 41.56 57.32 -113.95
CA ALA A 426 42.98 57.61 -114.18
C ALA A 426 43.46 57.19 -115.58
N GLU A 427 43.04 56.01 -116.08
CA GLU A 427 43.35 55.58 -117.46
C GLU A 427 42.80 56.58 -118.49
N LYS A 428 41.57 57.07 -118.31
CA LYS A 428 40.96 58.07 -119.22
C LYS A 428 41.69 59.40 -119.23
N ILE A 429 42.31 59.80 -118.11
CA ILE A 429 43.11 61.04 -118.02
C ILE A 429 44.46 60.86 -118.71
N ILE A 430 45.06 59.66 -118.66
CA ILE A 430 46.30 59.34 -119.36
C ILE A 430 46.07 59.30 -120.88
N ASP A 431 44.96 58.71 -121.35
CA ASP A 431 44.60 58.70 -122.78
C ASP A 431 44.28 60.11 -123.33
N GLN A 432 43.73 61.00 -122.50
CA GLN A 432 43.50 62.42 -122.87
C GLN A 432 44.76 63.30 -122.81
N ALA A 433 45.83 62.84 -122.15
CA ALA A 433 47.12 63.54 -122.13
C ALA A 433 48.10 63.01 -123.21
N VAL A 434 47.74 61.94 -123.91
CA VAL A 434 48.52 61.31 -125.00
C VAL A 434 47.83 61.45 -126.38
N ALA A 435 46.64 62.06 -126.44
CA ALA A 435 46.01 62.59 -127.67
C ALA A 435 46.15 64.12 -127.73
#